data_AF-A0AAE7NRW5-F1
#
_entry.id   AF-A0AAE7NRW5-F1
#
_cell.length_a   1.000
_cell.length_b   1.000
_cell.length_c   1.000
_cell.angle_alpha   90.00
_cell.angle_beta   90.00
_cell.angle_gamma   90.00
#
_symmetry.space_group_name_H-M   'P 1'
#
loop_
_entity.id
_entity.type
_entity.pdbx_description
1 polymer ?
#
loop_
_entity_poly.entity_id
_entity_poly.type
_entity_poly.pdbx_seq_one_letter_code
_entity_poly.pdbx_strand_id
1 'polypeptide(L)'
;MMYQTREYLERAENCAELAEEAETSPAARRFQRMEAAWRALAEEQRWLDGEVPPVRLVHSPVSHFSALQQPVRHSAGVCRDRPNADEIVRSTNGSTSNTSAPGHIRHS
;
A
#
# COMPACT_ATOMS: atom_id res chain seq x y z
N MET A 1 5.94 -10.87 -30.18
CA MET A 1 5.30 -10.23 -29.01
C MET A 1 6.32 -10.28 -27.89
N MET A 2 6.73 -9.10 -27.41
CA MET A 2 7.79 -8.84 -26.42
C MET A 2 7.86 -7.34 -26.09
N TYR A 3 7.27 -6.52 -26.98
CA TYR A 3 7.19 -5.07 -26.84
C TYR A 3 6.39 -4.62 -25.62
N GLN A 4 5.33 -5.35 -25.24
CA GLN A 4 4.47 -4.99 -24.11
C GLN A 4 5.19 -5.11 -22.76
N THR A 5 5.91 -6.21 -22.55
CA THR A 5 6.78 -6.40 -21.37
C THR A 5 7.78 -5.26 -21.24
N ARG A 6 8.44 -4.88 -22.33
CA ARG A 6 9.44 -3.80 -22.33
C ARG A 6 8.81 -2.45 -22.00
N GLU A 7 7.65 -2.12 -22.57
CA GLU A 7 6.93 -0.88 -22.29
C GLU A 7 6.51 -0.78 -20.81
N TYR A 8 6.05 -1.88 -20.21
CA TYR A 8 5.72 -1.91 -18.80
C TYR A 8 6.95 -1.76 -17.89
N LEU A 9 8.09 -2.34 -18.26
CA LEU A 9 9.34 -2.15 -17.52
C LEU A 9 9.84 -0.70 -17.60
N GLU A 10 9.78 -0.07 -18.78
CA GLU A 10 10.16 1.33 -18.96
C GLU A 10 9.27 2.27 -18.11
N ARG A 11 7.96 2.00 -18.05
CA ARG A 11 7.04 2.74 -17.17
C ARG A 11 7.34 2.53 -15.69
N ALA A 12 7.74 1.31 -15.31
CA ALA A 12 8.14 1.03 -13.94
C ALA A 12 9.40 1.82 -13.57
N GLU A 13 10.40 1.84 -14.44
CA GLU A 13 11.64 2.61 -14.25
C GLU A 13 11.36 4.11 -14.13
N ASN A 14 10.54 4.68 -15.00
CA ASN A 14 10.15 6.07 -14.88
C ASN A 14 9.40 6.37 -13.57
N CYS A 15 8.54 5.46 -13.10
CA CYS A 15 7.91 5.61 -11.79
C CYS A 15 8.93 5.53 -10.63
N ALA A 16 9.99 4.75 -10.78
CA ALA A 16 11.05 4.69 -9.78
C ALA A 16 11.81 6.03 -9.71
N GLU A 17 12.18 6.60 -10.86
CA GLU A 17 12.81 7.93 -10.94
C GLU A 17 11.92 9.01 -10.33
N LEU A 18 10.62 9.04 -10.68
CA LEU A 18 9.66 9.97 -10.09
C LEU A 18 9.50 9.78 -8.57
N ALA A 19 9.67 8.56 -8.06
CA ALA A 19 9.63 8.29 -6.63
C ALA A 19 10.86 8.85 -5.90
N GLU A 20 12.03 8.83 -6.54
CA GLU A 20 13.28 9.40 -6.03
C GLU A 20 13.24 10.94 -6.04
N GLU A 21 12.67 11.54 -7.08
CA GLU A 21 12.54 12.99 -7.23
C GLU A 21 11.40 13.61 -6.38
N ALA A 22 10.48 12.79 -5.88
CA ALA A 22 9.30 13.28 -5.19
C ALA A 22 9.63 14.03 -3.88
N GLU A 23 9.19 15.29 -3.81
CA GLU A 23 9.41 16.19 -2.67
C GLU A 23 8.80 15.71 -1.35
N THR A 24 7.79 14.83 -1.41
CA THR A 24 7.06 14.40 -0.22
C THR A 24 6.92 12.88 -0.16
N SER A 25 6.99 12.35 1.07
CA SER A 25 6.81 10.92 1.33
C SER A 25 5.49 10.34 0.81
N PRO A 26 4.32 11.03 0.87
CA PRO A 26 3.11 10.54 0.24
C PRO A 26 3.19 10.46 -1.30
N ALA A 27 3.88 11.40 -1.96
CA ALA A 27 4.07 11.38 -3.40
C ALA A 27 4.99 10.23 -3.83
N ALA A 28 6.15 10.07 -3.18
CA ALA A 28 7.06 8.96 -3.41
C ALA A 28 6.34 7.61 -3.27
N ARG A 29 5.53 7.43 -2.22
CA ARG A 29 4.75 6.20 -2.00
C ARG A 29 3.70 5.92 -3.08
N ARG A 30 3.16 6.94 -3.74
CA ARG A 30 2.24 6.73 -4.88
C ARG A 30 3.01 6.20 -6.09
N PHE A 31 4.16 6.80 -6.40
CA PHE A 31 4.99 6.35 -7.51
C PHE A 31 5.56 4.95 -7.29
N GLN A 32 6.00 4.60 -6.09
CA GLN A 32 6.43 3.24 -5.74
C GLN A 32 5.32 2.19 -5.95
N ARG A 33 4.07 2.50 -5.59
CA ARG A 33 2.93 1.60 -5.84
C ARG A 33 2.67 1.44 -7.33
N MET A 34 2.86 2.51 -8.10
CA MET A 34 2.68 2.49 -9.54
C MET A 34 3.79 1.69 -10.24
N GLU A 35 5.04 1.87 -9.83
CA GLU A 35 6.17 1.03 -10.23
C GLU A 35 5.86 -0.45 -10.00
N ALA A 36 5.45 -0.80 -8.77
CA ALA A 36 5.12 -2.18 -8.42
C ALA A 36 3.99 -2.76 -9.31
N ALA A 37 2.98 -1.94 -9.61
CA ALA A 37 1.89 -2.35 -10.52
C ALA A 37 2.39 -2.59 -11.95
N TRP A 38 3.25 -1.72 -12.48
CA TRP A 38 3.84 -1.92 -13.81
C TRP A 38 4.74 -3.15 -13.88
N ARG A 39 5.55 -3.41 -12.84
CA ARG A 39 6.36 -4.62 -12.75
C ARG A 39 5.51 -5.89 -12.75
N ALA A 40 4.41 -5.89 -12.00
CA ALA A 40 3.47 -7.01 -11.98
C ALA A 40 2.84 -7.26 -13.36
N LEU A 41 2.48 -6.20 -14.09
CA LEU A 41 1.97 -6.34 -15.46
C LEU A 41 3.03 -6.89 -16.43
N ALA A 42 4.29 -6.47 -16.29
CA ALA A 42 5.39 -7.02 -17.09
C ALA A 42 5.61 -8.52 -16.81
N GLU A 43 5.53 -8.94 -15.55
CA GLU A 43 5.62 -10.35 -15.18
C GLU A 43 4.49 -11.18 -15.79
N GLU A 44 3.26 -10.67 -15.74
CA GLU A 44 2.09 -11.32 -16.36
C GLU A 44 2.27 -11.44 -17.88
N GLN A 45 2.77 -10.39 -18.55
CA GLN A 45 3.04 -10.47 -20.00
C GLN A 45 4.09 -11.52 -20.32
N ARG A 46 5.16 -11.63 -19.53
CA ARG A 46 6.17 -12.67 -19.72
C ARG A 46 5.59 -14.07 -19.52
N TRP A 47 4.65 -14.23 -18.59
CA TRP A 47 3.92 -15.48 -18.43
C TRP A 47 3.04 -15.80 -19.65
N LEU A 48 2.28 -14.81 -20.16
CA LEU A 48 1.43 -14.95 -21.34
C LEU A 48 2.23 -15.21 -22.63
N ASP A 49 3.41 -14.59 -22.77
CA ASP A 49 4.33 -14.80 -23.88
C ASP A 49 5.06 -16.17 -23.78
N GLY A 50 4.90 -16.90 -22.67
CA GLY A 50 5.48 -18.22 -22.46
C GLY A 50 6.97 -18.20 -22.08
N GLU A 51 7.52 -17.05 -21.71
CA GLU A 51 8.91 -16.94 -21.24
C GLU A 51 9.11 -17.59 -19.86
N VAL A 52 8.07 -17.62 -19.03
CA VAL A 52 8.08 -18.21 -17.70
C VAL A 52 7.36 -19.57 -17.76
N PRO A 53 8.08 -20.71 -17.68
CA PRO A 53 7.43 -22.01 -17.69
C PRO A 53 6.59 -22.19 -16.41
N PRO A 54 5.42 -22.84 -16.50
CA PRO A 54 4.62 -23.13 -15.33
C PRO A 54 5.45 -23.95 -14.34
N VAL A 55 5.46 -23.53 -13.07
CA VAL A 55 6.15 -24.24 -12.01
C VAL A 55 5.62 -25.67 -11.95
N ARG A 56 6.46 -26.64 -12.28
CA ARG A 56 6.14 -28.04 -12.05
C ARG A 56 6.17 -28.25 -10.54
N LEU A 57 5.00 -28.17 -9.92
CA LEU A 57 4.81 -28.69 -8.57
C LEU A 57 5.13 -30.17 -8.64
N VAL A 58 6.36 -30.53 -8.25
CA VAL A 58 6.67 -31.90 -7.87
C VAL A 58 5.70 -32.22 -6.75
N HIS A 59 4.68 -33.00 -7.08
CA HIS A 59 3.81 -33.65 -6.12
C HIS A 59 4.70 -34.51 -5.22
N SER A 60 5.19 -33.91 -4.14
CA SER A 60 5.62 -34.68 -2.99
C SER A 60 4.39 -35.47 -2.55
N PRO A 61 4.44 -36.81 -2.47
CA PRO A 61 3.33 -37.56 -1.93
C PRO A 61 3.02 -36.96 -0.56
N VAL A 62 1.79 -36.47 -0.42
CA VAL A 62 1.27 -35.91 0.81
C VAL A 62 1.40 -37.03 1.84
N SER A 63 2.39 -36.94 2.73
CA SER A 63 2.39 -37.76 3.93
C SER A 63 1.13 -37.37 4.68
N HIS A 64 0.17 -38.30 4.71
CA HIS A 64 -1.15 -38.12 5.29
C HIS A 64 -0.97 -37.86 6.79
N PHE A 65 -0.73 -36.60 7.17
CA PHE A 65 -0.57 -36.19 8.55
C PHE A 65 -1.95 -36.15 9.20
N SER A 66 -2.47 -37.35 9.50
CA SER A 66 -3.65 -37.52 10.33
C SER A 66 -3.19 -37.43 11.79
N ALA A 67 -2.96 -36.20 12.26
CA ALA A 67 -2.81 -35.95 13.68
C ALA A 67 -3.53 -34.65 14.04
N LEU A 68 -4.78 -34.84 14.47
CA LEU A 68 -5.55 -33.99 15.35
C LEU A 68 -5.65 -32.52 14.90
N GLN A 69 -6.73 -32.23 14.17
CA GLN A 69 -7.32 -30.90 14.06
C GLN A 69 -7.41 -30.27 15.46
N GLN A 70 -6.42 -29.45 15.84
CA GLN A 70 -6.59 -28.56 16.98
C GLN A 70 -7.59 -27.48 16.57
N PRO A 71 -8.59 -27.18 17.40
CA PRO A 71 -9.51 -26.09 17.10
C PRO A 71 -8.71 -24.80 17.04
N VAL A 72 -8.86 -24.09 15.93
CA VAL A 72 -8.32 -22.74 15.74
C VAL A 72 -8.90 -21.88 16.87
N ARG A 73 -8.05 -21.45 17.81
CA ARG A 73 -8.45 -20.41 18.76
C ARG A 73 -8.58 -19.14 17.93
N HIS A 74 -9.82 -18.76 17.61
CA HIS A 74 -10.10 -17.41 17.16
C HIS A 74 -9.74 -16.49 18.33
N SER A 75 -8.52 -15.95 18.33
CA SER A 75 -8.30 -14.70 19.04
C SER A 75 -9.23 -13.70 18.39
N ALA A 76 -10.32 -13.34 19.07
CA ALA A 76 -11.10 -12.17 18.74
C ALA A 76 -10.15 -10.98 18.83
N GLY A 77 -9.44 -10.71 17.73
CA GLY A 77 -8.77 -9.44 17.53
C GLY A 77 -9.89 -8.42 17.59
N VAL A 78 -9.90 -7.62 18.66
CA VAL A 78 -10.73 -6.43 18.73
C VAL A 78 -10.50 -5.68 17.42
N CYS A 79 -11.52 -5.58 16.59
CA CYS A 79 -11.55 -4.61 15.51
C CYS A 79 -11.32 -3.27 16.20
N ARG A 80 -10.12 -2.69 16.08
CA ARG A 80 -9.98 -1.29 16.45
C ARG A 80 -10.89 -0.55 15.49
N ASP A 81 -11.99 -0.03 16.01
CA ASP A 81 -12.84 0.89 15.28
C ASP A 81 -11.94 1.96 14.68
N ARG A 82 -12.01 2.12 13.35
CA ARG A 82 -11.43 3.29 12.70
C ARG A 82 -12.14 4.49 13.32
N PRO A 83 -11.43 5.45 13.94
CA PRO A 83 -12.09 6.65 14.43
C PRO A 83 -12.77 7.35 13.25
N ASN A 84 -14.00 7.80 13.47
CA ASN A 84 -14.74 8.61 12.52
C ASN A 84 -13.90 9.87 12.22
N ALA A 85 -13.88 10.32 10.97
CA ALA A 85 -13.22 11.54 10.54
C ALA A 85 -13.63 12.78 11.37
N ASP A 86 -14.87 12.80 11.90
CA ASP A 86 -15.34 13.87 12.79
C ASP A 86 -14.61 13.95 14.14
N GLU A 87 -14.06 12.84 14.64
CA GLU A 87 -13.37 12.78 15.94
C GLU A 87 -11.95 13.38 15.86
N ILE A 88 -11.31 13.25 14.69
CA ILE A 88 -9.98 13.80 14.42
C ILE A 88 -10.02 15.34 14.49
N VAL A 89 -11.07 15.96 13.97
CA VAL A 89 -11.23 17.43 13.92
C VAL A 89 -11.48 18.03 15.32
N ARG A 90 -12.06 17.29 16.26
CA ARG A 90 -12.25 17.79 17.64
C ARG A 90 -10.97 17.76 18.47
N SER A 91 -10.07 16.81 18.20
CA SER A 91 -8.81 16.70 18.96
C SER A 91 -7.81 17.82 18.65
N THR A 92 -7.90 18.47 17.48
CA THR A 92 -6.99 19.58 17.11
C THR A 92 -7.41 20.91 17.73
N ASN A 93 -8.61 21.02 18.27
CA ASN A 93 -9.16 22.29 18.77
C ASN A 93 -9.00 22.44 20.30
N GLY A 94 -8.26 21.53 20.95
CA GLY A 94 -8.08 21.48 22.40
C GLY A 94 -6.85 22.18 22.98
N SER A 95 -5.96 22.76 22.16
CA SER A 95 -4.70 23.34 22.63
C SER A 95 -4.46 24.76 22.11
N THR A 96 -5.33 25.71 22.45
CA THR A 96 -4.97 27.13 22.48
C THR A 96 -5.64 27.84 23.66
N SER A 97 -5.21 27.48 24.87
CA SER A 97 -5.11 28.44 25.98
C SER A 97 -3.62 28.80 26.02
N ASN A 98 -3.13 30.04 26.19
CA ASN A 98 -3.68 31.30 26.66
C ASN A 98 -2.49 32.30 26.72
N THR A 99 -2.63 33.53 26.22
CA THR A 99 -1.88 34.72 26.73
C THR A 99 -2.67 36.00 26.43
N SER A 100 -3.14 36.61 27.52
CA SER A 100 -3.66 37.97 27.78
C SER A 100 -3.61 39.08 26.72
N ALA A 101 -4.82 39.60 26.38
CA ALA A 101 -5.34 40.98 26.45
C ALA A 101 -4.62 42.19 25.76
N PRO A 102 -5.25 43.38 25.64
CA PRO A 102 -6.56 43.74 25.03
C PRO A 102 -6.44 44.94 24.05
N GLY A 103 -7.41 45.16 23.13
CA GLY A 103 -7.40 46.41 22.34
C GLY A 103 -8.42 46.57 21.21
N HIS A 104 -9.61 47.06 21.56
CA HIS A 104 -10.39 48.10 20.87
C HIS A 104 -10.58 48.11 19.32
N ILE A 105 -11.82 47.79 18.90
CA ILE A 105 -12.71 48.42 17.89
C ILE A 105 -12.06 49.34 16.83
N ARG A 106 -12.30 49.11 15.52
CA ARG A 106 -13.34 49.83 14.71
C ARG A 106 -13.40 49.35 13.26
N HIS A 107 -14.63 49.21 12.77
CA HIS A 107 -14.98 49.06 11.36
C HIS A 107 -14.69 50.35 10.57
N SER A 108 -14.29 50.19 9.32
CA SER A 108 -14.67 51.06 8.20
C SER A 108 -14.74 50.20 6.95
#